data_AF-A0A936SBN6-F1
#
_entry.id   AF-A0A936SBN6-F1
#
_cell.length_a   1.000
_cell.length_b   1.000
_cell.length_c   1.000
_cell.angle_alpha   90.00
_cell.angle_beta   90.00
_cell.angle_gamma   90.00
#
_symmetry.space_group_name_H-M   'P 1'
#
loop_
_entity.id
_entity.type
_entity.pdbx_description
1 polymer ?
#
loop_
_entity_poly.entity_id
_entity_poly.type
_entity_poly.pdbx_seq_one_letter_code
_entity_poly.pdbx_strand_id
1 'polypeptide(L)'
;MPKYRQLVQKRENERRLRLHIAGRENTIKAFTPREREAVEYLRWLKDKIQDNYRKFTGSAELPSNLRALDQRWEDFVDLLDVYRRRKQHLRSINRQAVHNQLSQAFRAMESSTDEKTKRVQQTNVEILKRRIASFDEIEKSVKLVEGQLQSIENFFSYLNDEIVTISTPEKFSA
;
A
#
# COMPACT_ATOMS: atom_id res chain seq x y z
N MET A 1 26.29 -29.62 22.48
CA MET A 1 26.40 -28.47 21.55
C MET A 1 25.03 -27.83 21.18
N PRO A 2 24.31 -27.10 22.08
CA PRO A 2 23.06 -26.39 21.69
C PRO A 2 23.04 -24.86 21.94
N LYS A 3 23.83 -24.33 22.90
CA LYS A 3 23.75 -22.92 23.34
C LYS A 3 24.29 -21.92 22.32
N TYR A 4 25.36 -22.26 21.60
CA TYR A 4 25.94 -21.36 20.59
C TYR A 4 24.99 -21.14 19.40
N ARG A 5 24.33 -22.20 18.91
CA ARG A 5 23.35 -22.11 17.81
C ARG A 5 22.16 -21.23 18.18
N GLN A 6 21.65 -21.34 19.41
CA GLN A 6 20.56 -20.51 19.92
C GLN A 6 20.97 -19.03 20.05
N LEU A 7 22.20 -18.75 20.50
CA LEU A 7 22.73 -17.38 20.58
C LEU A 7 22.91 -16.74 19.20
N VAL A 8 23.41 -17.49 18.22
CA VAL A 8 23.53 -17.01 16.83
C VAL A 8 22.14 -16.74 16.25
N GLN A 9 21.19 -17.67 16.41
CA GLN A 9 19.82 -17.50 15.93
C GLN A 9 19.14 -16.27 16.55
N LYS A 10 19.32 -16.05 17.86
CA LYS A 10 18.78 -14.88 18.56
C LYS A 10 19.34 -13.57 18.00
N ARG A 11 20.66 -13.49 17.81
CA ARG A 11 21.32 -12.32 17.21
C ARG A 11 20.88 -12.07 15.78
N GLU A 12 20.73 -13.11 14.98
CA GLU A 12 20.22 -13.00 13.60
C GLU A 12 18.78 -12.50 13.58
N ASN A 13 17.92 -12.99 14.49
CA ASN A 13 16.54 -12.52 14.62
C ASN A 13 16.49 -11.05 15.03
N GLU A 14 17.25 -10.65 16.04
CA GLU A 14 17.36 -9.25 16.48
C GLU A 14 17.88 -8.34 15.36
N ARG A 15 18.88 -8.80 14.59
CA ARG A 15 19.39 -8.06 13.43
C ARG A 15 18.32 -7.90 12.36
N ARG A 16 17.59 -8.97 12.02
CA ARG A 16 16.50 -8.92 11.03
C ARG A 16 15.39 -7.96 11.47
N LEU A 17 14.99 -8.01 12.74
CA LEU A 17 13.99 -7.10 13.29
C LEU A 17 14.45 -5.64 13.21
N ARG A 18 15.70 -5.34 13.61
CA ARG A 18 16.27 -3.98 13.51
C ARG A 18 16.30 -3.49 12.07
N LEU A 19 16.71 -4.34 11.12
CA LEU A 19 16.73 -3.99 9.70
C LEU A 19 15.32 -3.75 9.17
N HIS A 20 14.34 -4.54 9.60
CA HIS A 20 12.94 -4.36 9.24
C HIS A 20 12.41 -3.01 9.74
N ILE A 21 12.57 -2.72 11.04
CA ILE A 21 12.17 -1.44 11.65
C ILE A 21 12.87 -0.26 10.96
N ALA A 22 14.19 -0.35 10.75
CA ALA A 22 14.93 0.71 10.08
C ALA A 22 14.46 0.92 8.62
N GLY A 23 14.12 -0.17 7.92
CA GLY A 23 13.52 -0.12 6.59
C GLY A 23 12.19 0.63 6.59
N ARG A 24 11.31 0.36 7.56
CA ARG A 24 10.03 1.06 7.72
C ARG A 24 10.20 2.54 8.00
N GLU A 25 11.05 2.87 8.96
CA GLU A 25 11.34 4.27 9.29
C GLU A 25 11.92 5.03 8.09
N ASN A 26 12.75 4.39 7.26
CA ASN A 26 13.24 5.00 6.03
C ASN A 26 12.13 5.21 5.00
N THR A 27 11.21 4.27 4.83
CA THR A 27 10.04 4.43 3.95
C THR A 27 9.16 5.59 4.44
N ILE A 28 8.86 5.64 5.73
CA ILE A 28 8.02 6.67 6.36
C ILE A 28 8.67 8.06 6.25
N LYS A 29 10.00 8.17 6.37
CA LYS A 29 10.71 9.45 6.17
C LYS A 29 10.50 10.05 4.79
N ALA A 30 10.32 9.22 3.77
CA ALA A 30 10.04 9.69 2.42
C ALA A 30 8.60 10.20 2.25
N PHE A 31 7.72 10.01 3.24
CA PHE A 31 6.31 10.40 3.19
C PHE A 31 6.14 11.91 3.41
N THR A 32 5.08 12.48 2.81
CA THR A 32 4.68 13.87 3.10
C THR A 32 4.26 14.01 4.57
N PRO A 33 4.23 15.23 5.13
CA PRO A 33 3.82 15.42 6.54
C PRO A 33 2.47 14.78 6.86
N ARG A 34 1.45 14.99 6.01
CA ARG A 34 0.11 14.41 6.18
C ARG A 34 0.10 12.88 6.13
N GLU A 35 0.89 12.28 5.24
CA GLU A 35 0.99 10.82 5.13
C GLU A 35 1.70 10.23 6.37
N ARG A 36 2.72 10.91 6.90
CA ARG A 36 3.37 10.52 8.15
C ARG A 36 2.42 10.61 9.33
N GLU A 37 1.65 11.69 9.42
CA GLU A 37 0.62 11.85 10.46
C GLU A 37 -0.38 10.70 10.43
N ALA A 38 -0.85 10.26 9.26
CA ALA A 38 -1.75 9.11 9.14
C ALA A 38 -1.11 7.81 9.66
N VAL A 39 0.16 7.55 9.30
CA VAL A 39 0.90 6.36 9.75
C VAL A 39 1.10 6.38 11.28
N GLU A 40 1.52 7.51 11.84
CA GLU A 40 1.74 7.64 13.28
C GLU A 40 0.41 7.61 14.06
N TYR A 41 -0.67 8.15 13.48
CA TYR A 41 -2.02 8.03 14.05
C TYR A 41 -2.45 6.56 14.17
N LEU A 42 -2.31 5.77 13.10
CA LEU A 42 -2.63 4.34 13.15
C LEU A 42 -1.70 3.57 14.09
N ARG A 43 -0.41 3.95 14.15
CA ARG A 43 0.54 3.36 15.11
C ARG A 43 0.08 3.59 16.55
N TRP A 44 -0.24 4.84 16.89
CA TRP A 44 -0.77 5.20 18.21
C TRP A 44 -2.10 4.50 18.50
N LEU A 45 -3.00 4.43 17.52
CA LEU A 45 -4.31 3.82 17.68
C LEU A 45 -4.19 2.32 17.95
N LYS A 46 -3.29 1.61 17.24
CA LYS A 46 -2.95 0.21 17.54
C LYS A 46 -2.55 0.05 19.01
N ASP A 47 -1.57 0.83 19.46
CA ASP A 47 -1.02 0.70 20.82
C ASP A 47 -2.12 0.98 21.86
N LYS A 48 -2.94 2.01 21.62
CA LYS A 48 -4.08 2.36 22.46
C LYS A 48 -5.11 1.23 22.54
N ILE A 49 -5.48 0.62 21.41
CA ILE A 49 -6.43 -0.50 21.34
C ILE A 49 -5.88 -1.66 22.18
N GLN A 50 -4.64 -2.08 21.94
CA GLN A 50 -4.01 -3.20 22.68
C GLN A 50 -3.90 -2.92 24.19
N ASP A 51 -3.54 -1.70 24.58
CA ASP A 51 -3.44 -1.32 25.98
C ASP A 51 -4.79 -1.26 26.68
N ASN A 52 -5.82 -0.72 26.02
CA ASN A 52 -7.17 -0.69 26.56
C ASN A 52 -7.73 -2.10 26.74
N TYR A 53 -7.49 -3.01 25.79
CA TYR A 53 -7.87 -4.43 25.94
C TYR A 53 -7.28 -5.03 27.21
N ARG A 54 -5.96 -4.90 27.41
CA ARG A 54 -5.27 -5.44 28.59
C ARG A 54 -5.81 -4.83 29.89
N LYS A 55 -6.06 -3.52 29.89
CA LYS A 55 -6.62 -2.80 31.06
C LYS A 55 -8.03 -3.26 31.42
N PHE A 56 -8.90 -3.45 30.44
CA PHE A 56 -10.32 -3.79 30.68
C PHE A 56 -10.54 -5.27 30.97
N THR A 57 -9.72 -6.15 30.38
CA THR A 57 -9.90 -7.60 30.51
C THR A 57 -8.97 -8.23 31.55
N GLY A 58 -7.87 -7.56 31.91
CA GLY A 58 -6.80 -8.14 32.71
C GLY A 58 -6.02 -9.25 32.00
N SER A 59 -6.35 -9.57 30.74
CA SER A 59 -5.67 -10.61 29.97
C SER A 59 -4.33 -10.10 29.44
N ALA A 60 -3.29 -10.92 29.59
CA ALA A 60 -1.99 -10.68 28.96
C ALA A 60 -1.99 -11.08 27.48
N GLU A 61 -2.83 -12.06 27.11
CA GLU A 61 -2.90 -12.57 25.74
C GLU A 61 -3.90 -11.77 24.90
N LEU A 62 -3.43 -11.31 23.74
CA LEU A 62 -4.27 -10.62 22.77
C LEU A 62 -5.01 -11.64 21.87
N PRO A 63 -6.31 -11.45 21.61
CA PRO A 63 -7.05 -12.22 20.64
C PRO A 63 -6.50 -12.04 19.21
N SER A 64 -6.86 -12.95 18.31
CA SER A 64 -6.36 -13.04 16.93
C SER A 64 -6.48 -11.71 16.16
N ASN A 65 -7.65 -11.07 16.24
CA ASN A 65 -7.95 -9.80 15.59
C ASN A 65 -7.09 -8.63 16.11
N LEU A 66 -6.82 -8.56 17.42
CA LEU A 66 -5.97 -7.52 18.01
C LEU A 66 -4.49 -7.74 17.72
N ARG A 67 -4.06 -9.00 17.59
CA ARG A 67 -2.72 -9.34 17.08
C ARG A 67 -2.56 -8.96 15.61
N ALA A 68 -3.64 -9.01 14.83
CA ALA A 68 -3.59 -8.63 13.42
C ALA A 68 -3.37 -7.12 13.21
N LEU A 69 -3.60 -6.27 14.21
CA LEU A 69 -3.35 -4.81 14.09
C LEU A 69 -1.91 -4.48 13.72
N ASP A 70 -0.93 -5.20 14.26
CA ASP A 70 0.48 -5.01 13.90
C ASP A 70 0.69 -5.24 12.41
N GLN A 71 0.22 -6.38 11.89
CA GLN A 71 0.33 -6.68 10.46
C GLN A 71 -0.45 -5.69 9.60
N ARG A 72 -1.64 -5.27 10.03
CA ARG A 72 -2.46 -4.30 9.28
C ARG A 72 -1.81 -2.92 9.22
N TRP A 73 -1.11 -2.51 10.26
CA TRP A 73 -0.31 -1.29 10.25
C TRP A 73 0.85 -1.40 9.24
N GLU A 74 1.56 -2.53 9.23
CA GLU A 74 2.63 -2.80 8.26
C GLU A 74 2.10 -2.75 6.82
N ASP A 75 0.97 -3.42 6.56
CA ASP A 75 0.29 -3.42 5.26
C ASP A 75 -0.11 -2.00 4.84
N PHE A 76 -0.56 -1.16 5.78
CA PHE A 76 -0.92 0.24 5.52
C PHE A 76 0.29 1.04 5.03
N VAL A 77 1.45 0.91 5.67
CA VAL A 77 2.68 1.59 5.25
C VAL A 77 3.10 1.16 3.84
N ASP A 78 3.04 -0.14 3.54
CA ASP A 78 3.34 -0.68 2.21
C ASP A 78 2.39 -0.16 1.13
N LEU A 79 1.08 -0.19 1.42
CA LEU A 79 0.05 0.27 0.50
C LEU A 79 0.18 1.78 0.25
N LEU A 80 0.51 2.56 1.27
CA LEU A 80 0.70 4.01 1.14
C LEU A 80 1.90 4.31 0.22
N ASP A 81 3.00 3.60 0.37
CA ASP A 81 4.16 3.71 -0.52
C ASP A 81 3.83 3.32 -1.98
N VAL A 82 3.08 2.23 -2.18
CA VAL A 82 2.58 1.83 -3.51
C VAL A 82 1.66 2.89 -4.12
N TYR A 83 0.71 3.43 -3.34
CA TYR A 83 -0.21 4.47 -3.75
C TYR A 83 0.54 5.70 -4.25
N ARG A 84 1.55 6.13 -3.50
CA ARG A 84 2.39 7.30 -3.83
C ARG A 84 3.12 7.12 -5.15
N ARG A 85 3.82 6.00 -5.33
CA ARG A 85 4.53 5.69 -6.58
C ARG A 85 3.58 5.70 -7.78
N ARG A 86 2.40 5.09 -7.64
CA ARG A 86 1.40 5.04 -8.73
C ARG A 86 0.82 6.42 -9.04
N LYS A 87 0.50 7.23 -8.02
CA LYS A 87 0.05 8.62 -8.22
C LYS A 87 1.12 9.48 -8.87
N GLN A 88 2.38 9.32 -8.46
CA GLN A 88 3.49 10.03 -9.10
C GLN A 88 3.62 9.64 -10.57
N HIS A 89 3.49 8.35 -10.89
CA HIS A 89 3.52 7.88 -12.27
C HIS A 89 2.39 8.49 -13.10
N LEU A 90 1.15 8.50 -12.60
CA LEU A 90 0.02 9.14 -13.28
C LEU A 90 0.25 10.64 -13.53
N ARG A 91 0.82 11.35 -12.56
CA ARG A 91 1.14 12.78 -12.69
C ARG A 91 2.24 13.05 -13.72
N SER A 92 3.17 12.12 -13.90
CA SER A 92 4.30 12.29 -14.82
C SER A 92 3.91 12.23 -16.30
N ILE A 93 2.70 11.75 -16.62
CA ILE A 93 2.28 11.54 -18.00
C ILE A 93 1.04 12.37 -18.36
N ASN A 94 1.13 13.11 -19.45
CA ASN A 94 0.02 13.83 -20.05
C ASN A 94 -0.81 12.88 -20.94
N ARG A 95 -1.87 12.29 -20.39
CA ARG A 95 -2.79 11.38 -21.10
C ARG A 95 -3.36 12.03 -22.38
N GLN A 96 -3.68 13.32 -22.34
CA GLN A 96 -4.21 14.03 -23.49
C GLN A 96 -3.17 14.14 -24.62
N ALA A 97 -1.90 14.38 -24.28
CA ALA A 97 -0.84 14.39 -25.28
C ALA A 97 -0.68 13.03 -25.97
N VAL A 98 -0.81 11.93 -25.24
CA VAL A 98 -0.76 10.57 -25.82
C VAL A 98 -1.96 10.31 -26.74
N HIS A 99 -3.16 10.76 -26.38
CA HIS A 99 -4.34 10.69 -27.25
C HIS A 99 -4.18 11.52 -28.53
N ASN A 100 -3.62 12.73 -28.40
CA ASN A 100 -3.35 13.58 -29.56
C ASN A 100 -2.31 12.92 -30.49
N GLN A 101 -1.24 12.35 -29.93
CA GLN A 101 -0.24 11.58 -30.69
C GLN A 101 -0.87 10.38 -31.40
N LEU A 102 -1.76 9.65 -30.73
CA LEU A 102 -2.47 8.51 -31.32
C LEU A 102 -3.32 8.97 -32.51
N SER A 103 -4.04 10.07 -32.36
CA SER A 103 -4.90 10.63 -33.40
C SER A 103 -4.08 11.08 -34.62
N GLN A 104 -2.91 11.68 -34.41
CA GLN A 104 -1.99 12.05 -35.48
C GLN A 104 -1.40 10.82 -36.17
N ALA A 105 -0.96 9.80 -35.42
CA ALA A 105 -0.41 8.56 -35.97
C ALA A 105 -1.45 7.81 -36.82
N PHE A 106 -2.72 7.79 -36.38
CA PHE A 106 -3.82 7.23 -37.15
C PHE A 106 -4.02 7.95 -38.49
N ARG A 107 -4.12 9.29 -38.47
CA ARG A 107 -4.28 10.08 -39.71
C ARG A 107 -3.10 9.87 -40.65
N ALA A 108 -1.88 9.85 -40.12
CA ALA A 108 -0.66 9.60 -40.90
C ALA A 108 -0.65 8.19 -41.52
N MET A 109 -1.16 7.18 -40.82
CA MET A 109 -1.32 5.83 -41.35
C MET A 109 -2.33 5.78 -42.50
N GLU A 110 -3.47 6.46 -42.36
CA GLU A 110 -4.52 6.51 -43.38
C GLU A 110 -4.12 7.29 -44.63
N SER A 111 -3.35 8.37 -44.47
CA SER A 111 -2.87 9.19 -45.59
C SER A 111 -1.60 8.64 -46.27
N SER A 112 -0.99 7.58 -45.71
CA SER A 112 0.22 6.98 -46.28
C SER A 112 -0.10 6.17 -47.53
N THR A 113 0.55 6.52 -48.64
CA THR A 113 0.46 5.80 -49.92
C THR A 113 1.52 4.70 -50.06
N ASP A 114 2.60 4.78 -49.27
CA ASP A 114 3.68 3.79 -49.22
C ASP A 114 3.45 2.75 -48.11
N GLU A 115 3.56 1.47 -48.47
CA GLU A 115 3.28 0.33 -47.60
C GLU A 115 4.28 0.24 -46.44
N LYS A 116 5.54 0.62 -46.65
CA LYS A 116 6.56 0.60 -45.59
C LYS A 116 6.27 1.65 -44.52
N THR A 117 5.91 2.86 -44.94
CA THR A 117 5.51 3.96 -44.06
C THR A 117 4.23 3.63 -43.30
N LYS A 118 3.26 3.04 -43.98
CA LYS A 118 2.00 2.57 -43.36
C LYS A 118 2.24 1.57 -42.22
N ARG A 119 3.13 0.60 -42.41
CA ARG A 119 3.51 -0.38 -41.36
C ARG A 119 4.15 0.29 -40.14
N VAL A 120 5.05 1.25 -40.35
CA VAL A 120 5.67 2.00 -39.23
C VAL A 120 4.61 2.76 -38.43
N GLN A 121 3.68 3.44 -39.12
CA GLN A 121 2.60 4.16 -38.45
C GLN A 121 1.63 3.22 -37.73
N GLN A 122 1.34 2.05 -38.31
CA GLN A 122 0.53 1.02 -37.65
C GLN A 122 1.19 0.55 -36.33
N THR A 123 2.49 0.28 -36.33
CA THR A 123 3.22 -0.06 -35.10
C THR A 123 3.17 1.07 -34.07
N ASN A 124 3.33 2.33 -34.49
CA ASN A 124 3.21 3.48 -33.60
C ASN A 124 1.81 3.58 -32.97
N VAL A 125 0.75 3.38 -33.76
CA VAL A 125 -0.63 3.34 -33.27
C VAL A 125 -0.82 2.26 -32.21
N GLU A 126 -0.29 1.05 -32.44
CA GLU A 126 -0.38 -0.04 -31.47
C GLU A 126 0.36 0.26 -30.16
N ILE A 127 1.56 0.83 -30.23
CA ILE A 127 2.32 1.25 -29.05
C ILE A 127 1.54 2.29 -28.26
N LEU A 128 0.99 3.31 -28.92
CA LEU A 128 0.23 4.37 -28.27
C LEU A 128 -1.08 3.85 -27.64
N LYS A 129 -1.77 2.90 -28.28
CA LYS A 129 -2.92 2.19 -27.70
C LYS A 129 -2.54 1.43 -26.43
N ARG A 130 -1.45 0.65 -26.46
CA ARG A 130 -0.96 -0.06 -25.27
C ARG A 130 -0.60 0.89 -24.14
N ARG A 131 0.01 2.03 -24.48
CA ARG A 131 0.35 3.07 -23.51
C ARG A 131 -0.90 3.64 -22.82
N ILE A 132 -1.97 3.90 -23.57
CA ILE A 132 -3.27 4.33 -23.02
C ILE A 132 -3.88 3.25 -22.11
N ALA A 133 -3.90 2.00 -22.56
CA ALA A 133 -4.43 0.90 -21.75
C ALA A 133 -3.67 0.76 -20.40
N SER A 134 -2.34 0.88 -20.44
CA SER A 134 -1.51 0.88 -19.23
C SER A 134 -1.86 2.04 -18.28
N PHE A 135 -2.22 3.22 -18.78
CA PHE A 135 -2.73 4.30 -17.92
C PHE A 135 -4.01 3.91 -17.19
N ASP A 136 -4.97 3.37 -17.94
CA ASP A 136 -6.27 2.99 -17.37
C ASP A 136 -6.09 1.88 -16.31
N GLU A 137 -5.13 0.96 -16.52
CA GLU A 137 -4.75 -0.04 -15.51
C GLU A 137 -4.16 0.59 -14.25
N ILE A 138 -3.25 1.55 -14.38
CA ILE A 138 -2.65 2.24 -13.23
C ILE A 138 -3.70 3.06 -12.47
N GLU A 139 -4.62 3.73 -13.17
CA GLU A 139 -5.73 4.46 -12.54
C GLU A 139 -6.63 3.52 -11.73
N LYS A 140 -7.02 2.37 -12.29
CA LYS A 140 -7.77 1.33 -11.56
C LYS A 140 -6.99 0.84 -10.34
N SER A 141 -5.68 0.63 -10.52
CA SER A 141 -4.77 0.18 -9.48
C SER A 141 -4.64 1.17 -8.32
N VAL A 142 -4.68 2.48 -8.60
CA VAL A 142 -4.70 3.54 -7.58
C VAL A 142 -5.99 3.48 -6.78
N LYS A 143 -7.15 3.38 -7.45
CA LYS A 143 -8.46 3.27 -6.77
C LYS A 143 -8.56 2.03 -5.89
N LEU A 144 -8.01 0.91 -6.34
CA LEU A 144 -7.97 -0.33 -5.55
C LEU A 144 -7.17 -0.15 -4.26
N VAL A 145 -5.97 0.43 -4.36
CA VAL A 145 -5.11 0.66 -3.17
C VAL A 145 -5.75 1.67 -2.21
N GLU A 146 -6.40 2.70 -2.74
CA GLU A 146 -7.16 3.65 -1.93
C GLU A 146 -8.27 2.95 -1.13
N GLY A 147 -9.03 2.05 -1.77
CA GLY A 147 -10.02 1.22 -1.08
C GLY A 147 -9.41 0.30 -0.03
N GLN A 148 -8.23 -0.27 -0.28
CA GLN A 148 -7.52 -1.10 0.71
C GLN A 148 -7.03 -0.30 1.92
N LEU A 149 -6.48 0.90 1.69
CA LEU A 149 -6.09 1.82 2.77
C LEU A 149 -7.30 2.19 3.64
N GLN A 150 -8.42 2.58 3.02
CA GLN A 150 -9.66 2.88 3.75
C GLN A 150 -10.19 1.66 4.52
N SER A 151 -10.09 0.46 3.95
CA SER A 151 -10.50 -0.76 4.62
C SER A 151 -9.66 -1.03 5.88
N ILE A 152 -8.37 -0.73 5.86
CA ILE A 152 -7.51 -0.87 7.04
C ILE A 152 -7.88 0.18 8.09
N GLU A 153 -8.08 1.44 7.70
CA GLU A 153 -8.52 2.49 8.63
C GLU A 153 -9.85 2.13 9.30
N ASN A 154 -10.81 1.62 8.54
CA ASN A 154 -12.10 1.18 9.06
C ASN A 154 -11.96 0.02 10.04
N PHE A 155 -11.03 -0.92 9.78
CA PHE A 155 -10.74 -2.03 10.70
C PHE A 155 -10.21 -1.53 12.05
N PHE A 156 -9.32 -0.53 12.05
CA PHE A 156 -8.82 0.07 13.29
C PHE A 156 -9.92 0.81 14.06
N SER A 157 -10.72 1.62 13.37
CA SER A 157 -11.85 2.34 13.97
C SER A 157 -12.85 1.37 14.61
N TYR A 158 -13.21 0.30 13.89
CA TYR A 158 -14.10 -0.74 14.39
C TYR A 158 -13.56 -1.39 15.68
N LEU A 159 -12.29 -1.82 15.69
CA LEU A 159 -11.71 -2.43 16.89
C LEU A 159 -11.57 -1.46 18.06
N ASN A 160 -11.28 -0.18 17.79
CA ASN A 160 -11.28 0.85 18.83
C ASN A 160 -12.66 1.01 19.47
N ASP A 161 -13.71 1.09 18.65
CA ASP A 161 -15.08 1.24 19.13
C ASP A 161 -15.54 0.01 19.92
N GLU A 162 -15.17 -1.18 19.46
CA GLU A 162 -15.45 -2.43 20.15
C GLU A 162 -14.77 -2.47 21.53
N ILE A 163 -13.50 -2.07 21.64
CA ILE A 163 -12.80 -2.06 22.93
C ILE A 163 -13.39 -1.04 23.90
N VAL A 164 -13.74 0.17 23.42
CA VAL A 164 -14.33 1.21 24.29
C VAL A 164 -15.69 0.77 24.85
N THR A 165 -16.41 -0.10 24.13
CA THR A 165 -17.73 -0.59 24.53
C THR A 165 -17.70 -1.89 25.33
N ILE A 166 -16.51 -2.42 25.65
CA ILE A 166 -16.36 -3.70 26.35
C ILE A 166 -16.27 -3.51 27.86
N SER A 167 -17.10 -4.29 28.57
CA SER A 167 -16.99 -4.54 30.01
C SER A 167 -16.46 -5.96 30.33
N THR A 168 -16.43 -6.88 29.37
CA THR A 168 -16.01 -8.30 29.55
C THR A 168 -15.27 -8.91 28.33
N PRO A 169 -14.26 -9.78 28.55
CA PRO A 169 -13.35 -10.30 27.51
C PRO A 169 -13.95 -11.24 26.43
N GLU A 170 -15.15 -11.78 26.63
CA GLU A 170 -15.70 -12.88 25.79
C GLU A 170 -16.00 -12.47 24.34
N LYS A 171 -16.17 -11.17 24.06
CA LYS A 171 -16.59 -10.68 22.72
C LYS A 171 -15.55 -10.83 21.61
N PHE A 172 -14.27 -11.02 21.94
CA PHE A 172 -13.19 -11.09 20.95
C PHE A 172 -12.75 -12.51 20.55
N SER A 173 -13.52 -13.53 20.94
CA SER A 173 -13.22 -14.92 20.62
C SER A 173 -13.96 -15.36 19.35
N ALA A 174 -13.47 -14.93 18.18
CA ALA A 174 -13.87 -15.46 16.88
C ALA A 174 -12.71 -15.42 15.88
#